data_AF-A0A543KBG9-F1
#
_entry.id   AF-A0A543KBG9-F1
#
_cell.length_a   1.000
_cell.length_b   1.000
_cell.length_c   1.000
_cell.angle_alpha   90.00
_cell.angle_beta   90.00
_cell.angle_gamma   90.00
#
_symmetry.space_group_name_H-M   'P 1'
#
loop_
_entity.id
_entity.type
_entity.pdbx_description
1 polymer ?
#
loop_
_entity_poly.entity_id
_entity_poly.type
_entity_poly.pdbx_seq_one_letter_code
_entity_poly.pdbx_strand_id
1 'polypeptide(L)'
;MSCRTEEDCVNSVPITSTEVNDVAKSELQRLRSAHATVAKLVVDDLVYLPIFERLEAELVAAEAKEKGDPIAYARAAIAAQNAKL
;
A
#
# COMPACT_ATOMS: atom_id res chain seq x y z
N MET A 1 29.16 40.24 -2.10
CA MET A 1 29.01 39.16 -3.10
C MET A 1 30.04 38.07 -2.81
N SER A 2 29.65 36.98 -2.18
CA SER A 2 30.37 35.71 -2.32
C SER A 2 29.49 34.59 -1.79
N CYS A 3 28.83 33.91 -2.72
CA CYS A 3 28.16 32.65 -2.50
C CYS A 3 29.24 31.62 -2.13
N ARG A 4 29.08 30.93 -1.00
CA ARG A 4 29.88 29.75 -0.66
C ARG A 4 28.93 28.54 -0.72
N THR A 5 29.19 27.70 -1.71
CA THR A 5 28.70 26.31 -1.92
C THR A 5 27.20 26.10 -2.24
N GLU A 6 26.96 25.26 -3.26
CA GLU A 6 25.70 25.04 -3.98
C GLU A 6 24.92 23.79 -3.49
N GLU A 7 25.28 23.19 -2.35
CA GLU A 7 24.79 21.85 -1.97
C GLU A 7 23.64 21.82 -0.94
N ASP A 8 23.19 22.97 -0.43
CA ASP A 8 22.20 23.05 0.66
C ASP A 8 20.79 23.54 0.22
N CYS A 9 20.43 23.45 -1.06
CA CYS A 9 19.10 23.88 -1.54
C CYS A 9 18.20 22.76 -2.10
N VAL A 10 18.66 21.50 -2.20
CA VAL A 10 17.92 20.45 -2.92
C VAL A 10 17.28 19.36 -2.05
N ASN A 11 17.11 19.58 -0.74
CA ASN A 11 16.31 18.63 0.05
C ASN A 11 15.50 19.24 1.20
N SER A 12 15.06 20.48 1.02
CA SER A 12 14.18 21.18 1.95
C SER A 12 12.73 21.16 1.48
N VAL A 13 12.24 20.03 0.96
CA VAL A 13 10.80 19.85 0.82
C VAL A 13 10.30 19.17 2.10
N PRO A 14 9.66 19.92 3.04
CA PRO A 14 8.95 19.27 4.12
C PRO A 14 7.77 18.56 3.47
N ILE A 15 7.83 17.24 3.32
CA ILE A 15 6.65 16.46 2.93
C ILE A 15 5.67 16.65 4.07
N THR A 16 4.71 17.55 3.87
CA THR A 16 3.72 17.89 4.88
C THR A 16 2.87 16.65 5.12
N SER A 17 2.47 16.40 6.37
CA SER A 17 1.71 15.20 6.77
C SER A 17 0.38 15.01 6.01
N THR A 18 -0.04 16.01 5.23
CA THR A 18 -1.20 15.95 4.34
C THR A 18 -0.89 15.23 3.02
N GLU A 19 0.27 15.44 2.40
CA GLU A 19 0.61 14.88 1.08
C GLU A 19 0.87 13.37 1.13
N VAL A 20 1.46 12.86 2.21
CA VAL A 20 1.63 11.41 2.43
C VAL A 20 0.27 10.71 2.53
N ASN A 21 -0.73 11.40 3.10
CA ASN A 21 -2.06 10.85 3.32
C ASN A 21 -2.84 10.72 2.00
N ASP A 22 -2.68 11.67 1.07
CA ASP A 22 -3.29 11.60 -0.26
C ASP A 22 -2.64 10.53 -1.15
N VAL A 23 -1.33 10.34 -1.07
CA VAL A 23 -0.62 9.26 -1.79
C VAL A 23 -1.03 7.89 -1.23
N ALA A 24 -1.07 7.73 0.10
CA ALA A 24 -1.50 6.47 0.74
C ALA A 24 -2.96 6.13 0.42
N LYS A 25 -3.85 7.13 0.38
CA LYS A 25 -5.25 6.97 0.00
C LYS A 25 -5.41 6.60 -1.48
N SER A 26 -4.62 7.23 -2.36
CA SER A 26 -4.52 6.84 -3.77
C SER A 26 -4.06 5.39 -3.92
N GLU A 27 -3.06 4.97 -3.14
CA GLU A 27 -2.53 3.61 -3.20
C GLU A 27 -3.54 2.56 -2.70
N LEU A 28 -4.22 2.84 -1.59
CA LEU A 28 -5.30 2.00 -1.08
C LEU A 28 -6.42 1.84 -2.11
N GLN A 29 -6.79 2.92 -2.80
CA GLN A 29 -7.79 2.88 -3.86
C GLN A 29 -7.33 2.03 -5.07
N ARG A 30 -6.06 2.13 -5.47
CA ARG A 30 -5.48 1.28 -6.52
C ARG A 30 -5.52 -0.18 -6.10
N LEU A 31 -5.16 -0.49 -4.85
CA LEU A 31 -5.16 -1.84 -4.31
C LEU A 31 -6.57 -2.43 -4.26
N ARG A 32 -7.58 -1.66 -3.82
CA ARG A 32 -9.00 -2.05 -3.90
C ARG A 32 -9.43 -2.38 -5.33
N SER A 33 -8.99 -1.56 -6.29
CA SER A 33 -9.36 -1.75 -7.71
C SER A 33 -8.70 -2.99 -8.30
N ALA A 34 -7.43 -3.23 -7.99
CA ALA A 34 -6.71 -4.44 -8.37
C ALA A 34 -7.37 -5.69 -7.74
N HIS A 35 -7.65 -5.65 -6.44
CA HIS A 35 -8.33 -6.73 -5.72
C HIS A 35 -9.68 -7.07 -6.36
N ALA A 36 -10.52 -6.07 -6.63
CA ALA A 36 -11.82 -6.27 -7.29
C ALA A 36 -11.70 -6.79 -8.73
N THR A 37 -10.62 -6.44 -9.43
CA THR A 37 -10.36 -6.96 -10.78
C THR A 37 -9.99 -8.45 -10.72
N VAL A 38 -9.07 -8.82 -9.84
CA VAL A 38 -8.65 -10.22 -9.68
C VAL A 38 -9.79 -11.08 -9.13
N ALA A 39 -10.65 -10.54 -8.27
CA ALA A 39 -11.86 -11.23 -7.81
C ALA A 39 -12.73 -11.74 -8.97
N LYS A 40 -12.88 -10.91 -10.03
CA LYS A 40 -13.61 -11.30 -11.24
C LYS A 40 -12.89 -12.42 -11.99
N LEU A 41 -11.56 -12.33 -12.07
CA LEU A 41 -10.75 -13.37 -12.71
C LEU A 41 -10.83 -14.71 -11.98
N VAL A 42 -10.91 -14.72 -10.64
CA VAL A 42 -11.10 -15.96 -9.84
C VAL A 42 -12.43 -16.63 -10.15
N VAL A 43 -13.49 -15.86 -10.40
CA VAL A 43 -14.80 -16.41 -10.81
C VAL A 43 -14.69 -17.13 -12.15
N ASP A 44 -13.86 -16.61 -13.07
CA ASP A 44 -13.63 -17.21 -14.38
C ASP A 44 -12.65 -18.41 -14.31
N ASP A 45 -11.58 -18.32 -13.53
CA ASP A 45 -10.57 -19.36 -13.34
C ASP A 45 -9.90 -19.30 -11.96
N LEU A 46 -9.89 -20.42 -11.24
CA LEU A 46 -9.27 -20.54 -9.91
C LEU A 46 -7.74 -20.41 -9.93
N VAL A 47 -7.08 -20.45 -11.09
CA VAL A 47 -5.64 -20.19 -11.22
C VAL A 47 -5.23 -18.83 -10.65
N TYR A 48 -6.15 -17.88 -10.57
CA TYR A 48 -5.91 -16.54 -10.02
C TYR A 48 -6.00 -16.47 -8.49
N LEU A 49 -6.43 -17.53 -7.80
CA LEU A 49 -6.56 -17.56 -6.33
C LEU A 49 -5.29 -17.11 -5.59
N PRO A 50 -4.07 -17.56 -5.93
CA PRO A 50 -2.87 -17.15 -5.20
C PRO A 50 -2.60 -15.63 -5.27
N ILE A 51 -2.92 -15.02 -6.41
CA ILE A 51 -2.77 -13.57 -6.59
C ILE A 51 -3.86 -12.83 -5.79
N PHE A 52 -5.08 -13.36 -5.81
CA PHE A 52 -6.19 -12.81 -5.04
C PHE A 52 -5.89 -12.80 -3.54
N GLU A 53 -5.43 -13.92 -2.98
CA GLU A 53 -5.07 -14.04 -1.56
C GLU A 53 -3.99 -13.03 -1.15
N ARG A 54 -2.98 -12.84 -2.01
CA ARG A 54 -1.94 -11.83 -1.78
C ARG A 54 -2.52 -10.42 -1.74
N LEU A 55 -3.35 -10.06 -2.71
CA LEU A 55 -3.96 -8.72 -2.79
C LEU A 55 -4.94 -8.46 -1.64
N GLU A 56 -5.70 -9.47 -1.22
CA GLU A 56 -6.60 -9.37 -0.06
C GLU A 56 -5.80 -9.11 1.22
N ALA A 57 -4.71 -9.86 1.46
CA ALA A 57 -3.86 -9.64 2.62
C ALA A 57 -3.20 -8.24 2.63
N GLU A 58 -2.72 -7.77 1.47
CA GLU A 58 -2.20 -6.41 1.31
C GLU A 58 -3.27 -5.36 1.57
N LEU A 59 -4.50 -5.57 1.06
CA LEU A 59 -5.61 -4.64 1.22
C LEU A 59 -6.02 -4.52 2.69
N VAL A 60 -6.20 -5.64 3.39
CA VAL A 60 -6.53 -5.65 4.82
C VAL A 60 -5.42 -4.95 5.63
N ALA A 61 -4.15 -5.16 5.29
CA ALA A 61 -3.04 -4.49 5.95
C ALA A 61 -3.06 -2.97 5.72
N ALA A 62 -3.33 -2.52 4.49
CA ALA A 62 -3.45 -1.09 4.16
C ALA A 62 -4.64 -0.43 4.87
N GLU A 63 -5.79 -1.09 4.89
CA GLU A 63 -6.97 -0.60 5.60
C GLU A 63 -6.78 -0.56 7.12
N ALA A 64 -6.10 -1.54 7.69
CA ALA A 64 -5.78 -1.57 9.11
C ALA A 64 -4.83 -0.41 9.49
N LYS A 65 -3.86 -0.08 8.63
CA LYS A 65 -3.01 1.10 8.80
C LYS A 65 -3.80 2.40 8.74
N GLU A 66 -4.70 2.55 7.76
CA GLU A 66 -5.56 3.74 7.62
C GLU A 66 -6.46 3.93 8.86
N LYS A 67 -7.00 2.83 9.40
CA LYS A 67 -7.87 2.84 10.59
C LYS A 67 -7.10 2.92 11.92
N GLY A 68 -5.78 2.74 11.92
CA GLY A 68 -4.96 2.67 13.13
C GLY A 68 -5.19 1.41 13.97
N ASP A 69 -5.49 0.27 13.35
CA ASP A 69 -5.68 -1.03 14.02
C ASP A 69 -4.43 -1.92 13.89
N PRO A 70 -3.57 -1.97 14.92
CA PRO A 70 -2.33 -2.76 14.86
C PRO A 70 -2.55 -4.27 14.89
N ILE A 71 -3.66 -4.76 15.47
CA ILE A 71 -3.93 -6.20 15.56
C ILE A 71 -4.42 -6.71 14.19
N ALA A 72 -5.33 -5.98 13.56
CA ALA A 72 -5.77 -6.30 12.20
C ALA A 72 -4.58 -6.26 11.22
N TYR A 73 -3.70 -5.26 11.36
CA TYR A 73 -2.48 -5.18 10.56
C TYR A 73 -1.57 -6.39 10.74
N ALA A 74 -1.28 -6.79 11.99
CA ALA A 74 -0.40 -7.92 12.27
C ALA A 74 -0.96 -9.24 11.68
N ARG A 75 -2.27 -9.45 11.78
CA ARG A 75 -2.94 -10.61 11.18
C ARG A 75 -2.82 -10.62 9.66
N ALA A 76 -3.06 -9.48 9.02
CA ALA A 76 -2.91 -9.32 7.58
C ALA A 76 -1.46 -9.54 7.12
N ALA A 77 -0.48 -9.05 7.89
CA ALA A 77 0.94 -9.25 7.61
C ALA A 77 1.37 -10.73 7.71
N ILE A 78 0.77 -11.51 8.61
CA ILE A 78 0.99 -12.97 8.66
C ILE A 78 0.41 -13.63 7.41
N ALA A 79 -0.83 -13.29 7.04
CA ALA A 79 -1.48 -13.83 5.84
C ALA A 79 -0.67 -13.51 4.57
N ALA A 80 -0.18 -12.27 4.43
CA ALA A 80 0.61 -11.85 3.28
C ALA A 80 1.96 -12.58 3.17
N GLN A 81 2.57 -12.95 4.31
CA GLN A 81 3.79 -13.76 4.32
C GLN A 81 3.53 -15.20 3.89
N ASN A 82 2.40 -15.78 4.31
CA ASN A 82 2.04 -17.14 3.94
C ASN A 82 1.62 -17.26 2.46
N ALA A 83 1.03 -16.21 1.88
CA ALA A 83 0.66 -16.14 0.47
C ALA A 83 1.84 -15.91 -0.51
N LYS A 84 3.06 -15.73 0.00
CA LYS A 84 4.28 -15.57 -0.82
C LYS A 84 5.01 -16.89 -1.12
N LEU A 85 4.52 -18.01 -0.60
CA LEU A 85 5.08 -19.36 -0.73
C LEU A 85 4.34 -20.17 -1.80
#